data_AF-A0A969V368-F1
#
_entry.id   AF-A0A969V368-F1
#
_cell.length_a   1.000
_cell.length_b   1.000
_cell.length_c   1.000
_cell.angle_alpha   90.00
_cell.angle_beta   90.00
_cell.angle_gamma   90.00
#
_symmetry.space_group_name_H-M   'P 1'
#
loop_
_entity.id
_entity.type
_entity.pdbx_description
1 polymer ?
#
loop_
_entity_poly.entity_id
_entity_poly.type
_entity_poly.pdbx_seq_one_letter_code
_entity_poly.pdbx_strand_id
1 'polypeptide(L)' 'MNPIELEWQHLKKDELSGQMFDDELDLAYAVMNGVKARGERGKHSTQRMKFHSYPQL' A
#
# COMPACT_ATOMS: atom_id res chain seq x y z
N MET A 1 4.46 18.92 7.37
CA MET A 1 4.23 17.95 6.28
C MET A 1 4.13 16.57 6.92
N ASN A 2 3.12 15.78 6.56
CA ASN A 2 2.91 14.45 7.14
C ASN A 2 3.94 13.47 6.51
N PRO A 3 4.75 12.73 7.31
CA PRO A 3 5.79 11.85 6.79
C PRO A 3 5.28 10.77 5.81
N ILE A 4 4.01 10.38 5.91
CA ILE A 4 3.43 9.34 5.06
C ILE A 4 3.38 9.74 3.58
N GLU A 5 3.28 11.03 3.27
CA GLU A 5 3.28 11.52 1.87
C GLU A 5 4.55 11.13 1.12
N LEU A 6 5.71 11.15 1.79
CA LEU A 6 6.97 10.75 1.16
C LEU A 6 6.96 9.25 0.82
N GLU A 7 6.47 8.42 1.74
CA GLU A 7 6.34 6.98 1.53
C GLU A 7 5.42 6.64 0.36
N TRP A 8 4.33 7.40 0.19
CA TRP A 8 3.42 7.28 -0.97
C TRP A 8 4.08 7.69 -2.29
N GLN A 9 4.93 8.72 -2.30
CA GLN A 9 5.68 9.11 -3.50
C GLN A 9 6.64 8.00 -3.93
N HIS A 10 7.37 7.42 -2.97
CA HIS A 10 8.19 6.24 -3.23
C HIS A 10 7.34 5.08 -3.75
N LEU A 11 6.18 4.81 -3.14
CA LEU A 11 5.35 3.65 -3.53
C LEU A 11 4.92 3.73 -4.99
N LYS A 12 4.49 4.93 -5.40
CA LYS A 12 4.09 5.18 -6.79
C LYS A 12 5.27 5.06 -7.76
N LYS A 13 6.45 5.56 -7.38
CA LYS A 13 7.63 5.62 -8.25
C LYS A 13 8.35 4.28 -8.36
N ASP A 14 8.51 3.58 -7.25
CA ASP A 14 9.46 2.46 -7.15
C ASP A 14 8.73 1.11 -7.24
N GLU A 15 7.47 1.03 -6.78
CA GLU A 15 6.71 -0.23 -6.77
C GLU A 15 5.56 -0.29 -7.79
N LEU A 16 4.92 0.85 -8.11
CA LEU A 16 3.74 0.87 -9.00
C LEU A 16 4.02 1.45 -10.39
N SER A 17 5.23 1.92 -10.64
CA SER A 17 5.57 2.61 -11.90
C SER A 17 5.30 1.75 -13.12
N GLY A 18 4.64 2.35 -14.12
CA GLY A 18 4.33 1.72 -15.40
C GLY A 18 3.16 0.73 -15.37
N GLN A 19 2.51 0.52 -14.21
CA GLN A 19 1.31 -0.31 -14.11
C GLN A 19 0.06 0.50 -14.49
N MET A 20 -0.83 -0.13 -15.24
CA MET A 20 -2.20 0.33 -15.47
C MET A 20 -3.14 -0.57 -14.66
N PHE A 21 -4.24 -0.01 -14.18
CA PHE A 21 -5.22 -0.73 -13.37
C PHE A 21 -6.59 -0.61 -14.03
N ASP A 22 -7.29 -1.74 -14.15
CA ASP A 22 -8.62 -1.77 -14.77
C ASP A 22 -9.70 -1.20 -13.84
N ASP A 23 -9.52 -1.36 -12.52
CA ASP A 23 -10.43 -0.86 -11.50
C ASP A 23 -9.73 -0.58 -10.15
N GLU A 24 -10.51 -0.12 -9.17
CA GLU A 24 -10.01 0.19 -7.82
C GLU A 24 -9.58 -1.05 -7.03
N LEU A 25 -10.15 -2.22 -7.33
CA LEU A 25 -9.79 -3.47 -6.65
C LEU A 25 -8.40 -3.94 -7.10
N ASP A 26 -8.12 -3.85 -8.40
CA ASP A 26 -6.82 -4.13 -8.98
C ASP A 26 -5.75 -3.16 -8.42
N LEU A 27 -6.05 -1.86 -8.39
CA LEU A 27 -5.18 -0.87 -7.76
C LEU A 27 -4.90 -1.20 -6.28
N ALA A 28 -5.92 -1.61 -5.51
CA ALA A 28 -5.75 -1.96 -4.11
C ALA A 28 -4.82 -3.17 -3.92
N TYR A 29 -4.94 -4.18 -4.78
CA TYR A 29 -4.03 -5.32 -4.76
C TYR A 29 -2.60 -4.94 -5.15
N ALA A 30 -2.42 -4.10 -6.17
CA ALA A 30 -1.12 -3.61 -6.58
C ALA A 30 -0.42 -2.83 -5.46
N VAL A 31 -1.14 -1.93 -4.78
CA VAL A 31 -0.66 -1.20 -3.60
C VAL A 31 -0.23 -2.16 -2.49
N MET A 32 -1.08 -3.15 -2.15
CA MET A 32 -0.76 -4.15 -1.13
C MET A 32 0.51 -4.96 -1.50
N ASN A 33 0.64 -5.36 -2.76
CA ASN A 33 1.79 -6.11 -3.25
C ASN A 33 3.07 -5.27 -3.24
N GLY A 34 2.99 -3.99 -3.63
CA GLY A 34 4.11 -3.06 -3.57
C GLY A 34 4.63 -2.88 -2.15
N VAL A 35 3.74 -2.66 -1.18
CA VAL A 35 4.11 -2.54 0.24
C VAL A 35 4.77 -3.83 0.74
N LYS A 36 4.21 -5.00 0.39
CA LYS A 36 4.76 -6.31 0.76
C LYS A 36 6.17 -6.50 0.17
N ALA A 37 6.35 -6.24 -1.12
CA ALA A 37 7.63 -6.41 -1.80
C ALA A 37 8.72 -5.46 -1.24
N ARG A 38 8.35 -4.21 -0.93
CA ARG A 38 9.24 -3.27 -0.25
C ARG A 38 9.67 -3.80 1.12
N GLY A 39 8.73 -4.32 1.90
CA GLY A 39 9.00 -4.91 3.21
C GLY A 39 9.96 -6.10 3.12
N GLU A 40 9.70 -7.04 2.20
CA GLU A 40 10.56 -8.20 1.98
C GLU A 40 11.99 -7.81 1.58
N ARG A 41 12.15 -6.82 0.70
CA ARG A 41 13.45 -6.25 0.32
C ARG A 41 14.20 -5.67 1.53
N GLY A 42 13.46 -5.11 2.49
CA GLY A 42 13.98 -4.60 3.75
C GLY A 42 14.12 -5.63 4.88
N LYS A 43 13.82 -6.91 4.64
CA LYS A 43 13.74 -7.96 5.68
C LYS A 43 12.71 -7.66 6.78
N HIS A 44 11.62 -6.99 6.43
CA HIS A 44 10.49 -6.70 7.30
C HIS A 44 9.23 -7.43 6.82
N SER A 45 8.42 -7.92 7.75
CA SER A 45 7.10 -8.48 7.43
C SER A 45 6.03 -7.40 7.42
N THR A 46 5.13 -7.43 6.43
CA THR A 46 3.97 -6.54 6.36
C THR A 46 2.70 -7.26 6.79
N GLN A 47 1.81 -6.58 7.51
CA GLN A 47 0.49 -7.10 7.89
C GLN A 47 -0.62 -6.18 7.39
N ARG A 48 -1.70 -6.76 6.87
CA ARG A 48 -2.94 -6.06 6.54
C ARG A 48 -3.80 -6.02 7.79
N MET A 49 -4.18 -4.82 8.23
CA MET A 49 -5.09 -4.63 9.37
C MET A 49 -6.44 -4.10 8.88
N LYS A 50 -7.53 -4.70 9.38
CA LYS A 50 -8.87 -4.16 9.19
C LYS A 50 -9.26 -3.43 10.47
N PHE A 51 -9.59 -2.15 10.36
CA PHE A 51 -10.14 -1.41 11.49
C PHE A 51 -11.57 -1.91 11.73
N HIS A 52 -11.86 -2.31 12.97
CA HIS A 52 -13.22 -2.58 13.39
C HIS A 52 -13.92 -1.23 13.52
N SER A 53 -14.95 -0.98 12.72
CA SER A 53 -15.91 0.07 13.00
C SER A 53 -16.74 -0.39 14.20
N TYR A 54 -16.58 0.27 15.35
CA TYR A 54 -17.56 0.11 16.42
C TYR A 54 -18.92 0.54 15.89
N PRO A 55 -20.01 -0.22 16.12
CA PRO A 55 -21.35 0.29 15.86
C PRO A 55 -21.52 1.57 16.67
N GLN A 56 -21.78 2.68 15.99
CA GLN A 56 -22.20 3.90 16.66
C GLN A 56 -23.60 3.62 17.22
N LEU A 57 -23.71 3.57 18.56
CA LEU A 57 -24.98 3.43 19.28
C LEU A 57 -25.85 4.67 19.09
#